data_AF-A0A1F3JF58-F1
#
_entry.id   AF-A0A1F3JF58-F1
#
_cell.length_a   1.000
_cell.length_b   1.000
_cell.length_c   1.000
_cell.angle_alpha   90.00
_cell.angle_beta   90.00
_cell.angle_gamma   90.00
#
_symmetry.space_group_name_H-M   'P 1'
#
loop_
_entity.id
_entity.type
_entity.pdbx_description
1 polymer ?
#
loop_
_entity_poly.entity_id
_entity_poly.type
_entity_poly.pdbx_seq_one_letter_code
_entity_poly.pdbx_strand_id
1 'polypeptide(L)'
;MNIDKKLSPQAIIALKEALPIIFWKKDDLLDFIKLVIDNKSIVGTINWNVTKRESIKELIERMLNRQDIYKNDLMNLLLAVTDFDDFSNLKYWDEDGTKTKRAKEAVNKLRTHTKGYIQITQEQEEARQRKIENEKKIKINKSLSEELEILKKKFNKLAITKDVQNEGLNLKNSCMIYFYYMI
;
A
#
# COMPACT_ATOMS: atom_id res chain seq x y z
N MET A 1 -5.66 23.11 5.63
CA MET A 1 -6.39 23.08 6.93
C MET A 1 -5.95 21.83 7.68
N ASN A 2 -5.09 22.00 8.69
CA ASN A 2 -4.65 20.92 9.55
C ASN A 2 -5.78 20.60 10.53
N ILE A 3 -6.42 19.45 10.37
CA ILE A 3 -7.42 19.00 11.32
C ILE A 3 -6.64 18.31 12.45
N ASP A 4 -6.19 19.11 13.42
CA ASP A 4 -5.78 18.66 14.75
C ASP A 4 -7.00 18.26 15.60
N LYS A 5 -7.88 17.44 15.01
CA LYS A 5 -8.86 16.72 15.80
C LYS A 5 -8.07 15.68 16.59
N LYS A 6 -7.76 16.03 17.83
CA LYS A 6 -7.28 15.08 18.84
C LYS A 6 -8.19 13.85 18.81
N LEU A 7 -7.57 12.68 18.66
CA LEU A 7 -8.27 11.41 18.83
C LEU A 7 -9.00 11.42 20.18
N SER A 8 -10.26 10.99 20.20
CA SER A 8 -11.01 10.92 21.45
C SER A 8 -10.24 10.04 22.44
N PRO A 9 -10.03 10.48 23.70
CA PRO A 9 -9.39 9.66 24.73
C PRO A 9 -10.07 8.30 24.89
N GLN A 10 -11.40 8.25 24.70
CA GLN A 10 -12.18 7.02 24.75
C GLN A 10 -11.85 6.07 23.60
N ALA A 11 -11.58 6.59 22.39
CA ALA A 11 -11.16 5.78 21.25
C ALA A 11 -9.77 5.15 21.49
N ILE A 12 -8.84 5.91 22.10
CA ILE A 12 -7.51 5.41 22.45
C ILE A 12 -7.61 4.29 23.51
N ILE A 13 -8.43 4.46 24.53
CA ILE A 13 -8.64 3.44 25.57
C ILE A 13 -9.27 2.19 24.95
N ALA A 14 -10.31 2.37 24.13
CA ALA A 14 -10.96 1.25 23.45
C ALA A 14 -9.99 0.50 22.51
N LEU A 15 -9.07 1.21 21.83
CA LEU A 15 -8.05 0.58 20.97
C LEU A 15 -7.06 -0.26 21.80
N LYS A 16 -6.58 0.28 22.92
CA LYS A 16 -5.68 -0.44 23.86
C LYS A 16 -6.32 -1.73 24.39
N GLU A 17 -7.63 -1.73 24.58
CA GLU A 17 -8.38 -2.90 25.06
C GLU A 17 -8.73 -3.89 23.94
N ALA A 18 -9.10 -3.42 22.74
CA ALA A 18 -9.57 -4.26 21.66
C ALA A 18 -8.46 -5.15 21.06
N LEU A 19 -7.30 -4.57 20.75
CA LEU A 19 -6.17 -5.28 20.13
C LEU A 19 -5.78 -6.59 20.84
N PRO A 20 -5.53 -6.62 22.17
CA PRO A 20 -5.15 -7.84 22.87
C PRO A 20 -6.29 -8.85 23.05
N ILE A 21 -7.55 -8.46 22.81
CA ILE A 21 -8.73 -9.35 22.90
C ILE A 21 -9.00 -10.03 21.55
N ILE A 22 -8.80 -9.32 20.45
CA ILE A 22 -9.02 -9.82 19.08
C ILE A 22 -8.03 -10.94 18.74
N PHE A 23 -6.80 -10.85 19.26
CA PHE A 23 -5.73 -11.80 19.00
C PHE A 23 -5.37 -12.61 20.25
N TRP A 24 -5.57 -13.93 20.16
CA TRP A 24 -5.19 -14.84 21.24
C TRP A 24 -3.67 -15.03 21.33
N LYS A 25 -3.02 -15.31 20.19
CA LYS A 25 -1.56 -15.48 20.12
C LYS A 25 -0.86 -14.13 20.00
N LYS A 26 0.34 -14.06 20.61
CA LYS A 26 1.20 -12.87 20.54
C LYS A 26 1.74 -12.63 19.12
N ASP A 27 2.11 -13.72 18.44
CA ASP A 27 2.71 -13.63 17.10
C ASP A 27 1.71 -13.08 16.09
N ASP A 28 0.47 -13.59 16.09
CA ASP A 28 -0.61 -13.10 15.21
C ASP A 28 -0.89 -11.60 15.41
N LEU A 29 -0.86 -11.13 16.67
CA LEU A 29 -1.03 -9.71 17.01
C LEU A 29 0.12 -8.87 16.45
N LEU A 30 1.34 -9.36 16.59
CA LEU A 30 2.56 -8.67 16.17
C LEU A 30 2.65 -8.59 14.64
N ASP A 31 2.29 -9.66 13.96
CA ASP A 31 2.21 -9.69 12.49
C ASP A 31 1.12 -8.76 11.98
N PHE A 32 -0.06 -8.75 12.60
CA PHE A 32 -1.12 -7.80 12.28
C PHE A 32 -0.62 -6.35 12.40
N ILE A 33 0.04 -5.99 13.50
CA ILE A 33 0.56 -4.64 13.71
C ILE A 33 1.60 -4.28 12.64
N LYS A 34 2.52 -5.19 12.32
CA LYS A 34 3.54 -4.97 11.26
C LYS A 34 2.94 -4.80 9.86
N LEU A 35 1.77 -5.38 9.59
CA LEU A 35 1.07 -5.23 8.32
C LEU A 35 0.33 -3.90 8.23
N VAL A 36 -0.17 -3.38 9.35
CA VAL A 36 -0.98 -2.16 9.38
C VAL A 36 -0.14 -0.88 9.48
N ILE A 37 1.00 -0.93 10.18
CA ILE A 37 1.87 0.24 10.34
C ILE A 37 2.89 0.33 9.20
N ASP A 38 3.16 1.56 8.77
CA ASP A 38 4.21 1.85 7.80
C ASP A 38 5.57 1.87 8.50
N ASN A 39 5.64 2.51 9.67
CA ASN A 39 6.90 2.67 10.40
C ASN A 39 7.20 1.49 11.33
N LYS A 40 7.74 0.41 10.76
CA LYS A 40 8.07 -0.84 11.48
C LYS A 40 9.13 -0.70 12.57
N SER A 41 9.90 0.40 12.57
CA SER A 41 10.97 0.61 13.55
C SER A 41 10.44 0.67 14.99
N ILE A 42 9.25 1.24 15.20
CA ILE A 42 8.67 1.36 16.54
C ILE A 42 8.38 -0.01 17.16
N VAL A 43 7.90 -0.97 16.36
CA VAL A 43 7.56 -2.34 16.83
C VAL A 43 8.80 -3.06 17.36
N GLY A 44 9.95 -2.89 16.70
CA GLY A 44 11.21 -3.49 17.14
C GLY A 44 11.73 -2.92 18.46
N THR A 45 11.29 -1.73 18.86
CA THR A 45 11.72 -1.08 20.11
C THR A 45 10.84 -1.42 21.32
N ILE A 46 9.71 -2.10 21.12
CA ILE A 46 8.78 -2.48 22.19
C ILE A 46 9.23 -3.78 22.83
N ASN A 47 9.05 -3.88 24.15
CA ASN A 47 9.28 -5.14 24.85
C ASN A 47 8.08 -6.08 24.64
N TRP A 48 8.28 -7.17 23.91
CA TRP A 48 7.25 -8.20 23.66
C TRP A 48 7.29 -9.36 24.67
N ASN A 49 8.29 -9.37 25.56
CA ASN A 49 8.45 -10.39 26.59
C ASN A 49 7.42 -10.24 27.74
N VAL A 50 6.82 -9.05 27.89
CA VAL A 50 5.78 -8.76 28.90
C VAL A 50 4.39 -9.22 28.44
N THR A 51 3.32 -8.83 29.14
CA THR A 51 1.96 -9.22 28.74
C THR A 51 1.51 -8.52 27.44
N LYS A 52 0.62 -9.16 26.65
CA LYS A 52 0.06 -8.56 25.41
C LYS A 52 -0.48 -7.15 25.65
N ARG A 53 -1.19 -6.96 26.76
CA ARG A 53 -1.83 -5.69 27.13
C ARG A 53 -0.79 -4.60 27.39
N GLU A 54 0.30 -4.94 28.09
CA GLU A 54 1.37 -3.99 28.38
C GLU A 54 2.13 -3.60 27.12
N SER A 55 2.51 -4.57 26.28
CA SER A 55 3.21 -4.27 25.02
C SER A 55 2.38 -3.36 24.11
N ILE A 56 1.06 -3.60 24.00
CA ILE A 56 0.15 -2.75 23.22
C ILE A 56 -0.01 -1.38 23.84
N LYS A 57 -0.14 -1.31 25.17
CA LYS A 57 -0.24 -0.03 25.89
C LYS A 57 1.00 0.82 25.65
N GLU A 58 2.18 0.21 25.76
CA GLU A 58 3.47 0.87 25.51
C GLU A 58 3.59 1.34 24.06
N LEU A 59 3.22 0.48 23.10
CA LEU A 59 3.21 0.83 21.68
C LEU A 59 2.36 2.07 21.41
N ILE A 60 1.11 2.07 21.88
CA ILE A 60 0.18 3.18 21.68
C ILE A 60 0.67 4.44 22.41
N GLU A 61 1.24 4.32 23.61
CA GLU A 61 1.79 5.47 24.34
C GLU A 61 2.98 6.11 23.59
N ARG A 62 3.87 5.30 23.03
CA ARG A 62 4.98 5.82 22.21
C ARG A 62 4.47 6.53 20.95
N MET A 63 3.43 5.99 20.30
CA MET A 63 2.80 6.64 19.14
C MET A 63 2.12 7.96 19.52
N LEU A 64 1.47 8.03 20.69
CA LEU A 64 0.85 9.25 21.19
C LEU A 64 1.85 10.32 21.60
N ASN A 65 3.02 9.92 22.11
CA ASN A 65 4.06 10.87 22.50
C ASN A 65 4.74 11.53 21.28
N ARG A 66 4.76 10.84 20.14
CA ARG A 66 5.32 11.34 18.87
C ARG A 66 4.29 11.31 17.74
N GLN A 67 3.18 12.05 17.93
CA GLN A 67 2.13 12.19 16.93
C GLN A 67 2.60 12.87 15.64
N ASP A 68 3.69 13.63 15.68
CA ASP A 68 4.35 14.18 14.50
C ASP A 68 4.78 13.10 13.50
N ILE A 69 5.21 11.93 14.01
CA ILE A 69 5.68 10.80 13.19
C ILE A 69 4.59 9.74 13.03
N TYR A 70 3.92 9.35 14.13
CA TYR A 70 3.09 8.15 14.18
C TYR A 70 1.59 8.41 14.04
N LYS A 71 1.15 9.64 13.76
CA LYS A 71 -0.29 9.95 13.60
C LYS A 71 -0.94 9.11 12.50
N ASN A 72 -0.25 8.86 11.39
CA ASN A 72 -0.78 8.02 10.31
C ASN A 72 -0.91 6.56 10.74
N ASP A 73 0.15 6.01 11.35
CA ASP A 73 0.16 4.63 11.85
C ASP A 73 -0.93 4.37 12.89
N LEU A 74 -1.13 5.32 13.81
CA LEU A 74 -2.18 5.24 14.83
C LEU A 74 -3.58 5.25 14.19
N MET A 75 -3.74 6.02 13.11
CA MET A 75 -5.00 6.06 12.38
C MET A 75 -5.25 4.79 11.58
N ASN A 76 -4.23 4.25 10.92
CA ASN A 76 -4.31 2.97 10.22
C ASN A 76 -4.70 1.84 11.18
N LEU A 77 -4.12 1.81 12.38
CA LEU A 77 -4.50 0.84 13.43
C LEU A 77 -5.96 0.97 13.83
N LEU A 78 -6.43 2.21 14.02
CA LEU A 78 -7.82 2.48 14.37
C LEU A 78 -8.77 1.95 13.29
N LEU A 79 -8.50 2.29 12.03
CA LEU A 79 -9.29 1.85 10.87
C LEU A 79 -9.28 0.32 10.72
N ALA A 80 -8.10 -0.29 10.77
CA ALA A 80 -7.94 -1.73 10.64
C ALA A 80 -8.69 -2.51 11.73
N VAL A 81 -8.69 -2.01 12.98
CA VAL A 81 -9.45 -2.64 14.07
C VAL A 81 -10.94 -2.39 13.92
N THR A 82 -11.37 -1.23 13.42
CA THR A 82 -12.80 -0.98 13.17
C THR A 82 -13.34 -1.70 11.96
N ASP A 83 -12.54 -2.02 10.96
CA ASP A 83 -12.96 -2.81 9.79
C ASP A 83 -12.84 -4.33 10.04
N PHE A 84 -12.36 -4.72 11.22
CA PHE A 84 -12.23 -6.13 11.61
C PHE A 84 -13.58 -6.77 11.93
N ASP A 85 -14.07 -7.64 11.03
CA ASP A 85 -15.33 -8.38 11.20
C ASP A 85 -15.16 -9.91 11.29
N ASP A 86 -14.00 -10.45 10.90
CA ASP A 86 -13.75 -11.89 10.91
C ASP A 86 -13.02 -12.34 12.19
N PHE A 87 -13.78 -12.94 13.10
CA PHE A 87 -13.27 -13.51 14.36
C PHE A 87 -13.04 -15.02 14.29
N SER A 88 -12.90 -15.59 13.09
CA SER A 88 -12.70 -17.04 12.91
C SER A 88 -11.41 -17.54 13.55
N ASN A 89 -10.41 -16.67 13.70
CA ASN A 89 -9.17 -16.94 14.44
C ASN A 89 -9.39 -17.34 15.91
N LEU A 90 -10.49 -16.88 16.52
CA LEU A 90 -10.83 -17.16 17.92
C LEU A 90 -11.66 -18.43 18.09
N LYS A 91 -12.34 -18.91 17.04
CA LYS A 91 -13.24 -20.09 17.13
C LYS A 91 -12.55 -21.33 17.68
N TYR A 92 -11.29 -21.55 17.32
CA TYR A 92 -10.51 -22.70 17.81
C TYR A 92 -10.25 -22.63 19.32
N TRP A 93 -10.18 -21.43 19.89
CA TRP A 93 -9.85 -21.20 21.31
C TRP A 93 -11.10 -20.86 22.16
N ASP A 94 -12.28 -20.87 21.55
CA ASP A 94 -13.51 -20.31 22.12
C ASP A 94 -14.67 -21.31 22.07
N GLU A 95 -14.51 -22.41 22.80
CA GLU A 95 -15.51 -23.47 22.95
C GLU A 95 -16.87 -22.93 23.45
N ASP A 96 -16.86 -21.94 24.35
CA ASP A 96 -18.07 -21.34 24.93
C ASP A 96 -18.61 -20.10 24.17
N GLY A 97 -17.94 -19.64 23.11
CA GLY A 97 -18.31 -18.42 22.36
C GLY A 97 -18.11 -17.09 23.12
N THR A 98 -17.59 -17.14 24.35
CA THR A 98 -17.45 -15.96 25.24
C THR A 98 -16.34 -15.02 24.79
N LYS A 99 -15.25 -15.54 24.23
CA LYS A 99 -14.09 -14.74 23.77
C LYS A 99 -14.45 -13.99 22.49
N THR A 100 -15.13 -14.64 21.56
CA THR A 100 -15.65 -14.07 20.31
C THR A 100 -16.65 -12.96 20.63
N LYS A 101 -17.54 -13.18 21.60
CA LYS A 101 -18.49 -12.14 22.05
C LYS A 101 -17.76 -10.92 22.60
N ARG A 102 -16.77 -11.12 23.48
CA ARG A 102 -15.95 -10.03 24.05
C ARG A 102 -15.16 -9.27 22.98
N ALA A 103 -14.61 -9.98 21.99
CA ALA A 103 -13.89 -9.35 20.88
C ALA A 103 -14.83 -8.47 20.03
N LYS A 104 -16.02 -8.98 19.69
CA LYS A 104 -17.06 -8.21 18.99
C LYS A 104 -17.50 -6.98 19.79
N GLU A 105 -17.71 -7.12 21.10
CA GLU A 105 -18.07 -6.01 21.97
C GLU A 105 -16.96 -4.94 22.02
N ALA A 106 -15.69 -5.35 22.12
CA ALA A 106 -14.56 -4.42 22.13
C ALA A 106 -14.43 -3.65 20.81
N VAL A 107 -14.57 -4.33 19.66
CA VAL A 107 -14.57 -3.69 18.33
C VAL A 107 -15.77 -2.75 18.19
N ASN A 108 -16.97 -3.15 18.62
CA ASN A 108 -18.17 -2.31 18.55
C ASN A 108 -18.08 -1.06 19.43
N LYS A 109 -17.46 -1.16 20.62
CA LYS A 109 -17.14 0.01 21.45
C LYS A 109 -16.22 0.96 20.71
N LEU A 110 -15.14 0.45 20.11
CA LEU A 110 -14.22 1.25 19.32
C LEU A 110 -14.95 1.93 18.14
N ARG A 111 -15.76 1.19 17.38
CA ARG A 111 -16.60 1.74 16.29
C ARG A 111 -17.46 2.89 16.79
N THR A 112 -18.16 2.71 17.91
CA THR A 112 -19.05 3.73 18.47
C THR A 112 -18.31 5.03 18.81
N HIS A 113 -17.12 4.93 19.42
CA HIS A 113 -16.31 6.10 19.76
C HIS A 113 -15.59 6.73 18.55
N THR A 114 -15.54 6.03 17.42
CA THR A 114 -14.76 6.44 16.24
C THR A 114 -15.62 6.75 15.01
N LYS A 115 -16.93 6.47 15.05
CA LYS A 115 -17.89 6.71 13.94
C LYS A 115 -17.77 8.10 13.29
N GLY A 116 -17.70 9.17 14.09
CA GLY A 116 -17.58 10.54 13.59
C GLY A 116 -16.20 10.92 13.04
N TYR A 117 -15.16 10.12 13.31
CA TYR A 117 -13.80 10.34 12.86
C TYR A 117 -13.45 9.49 11.62
N ILE A 118 -14.00 8.28 11.56
CA ILE A 118 -13.81 7.34 10.45
C ILE A 118 -14.49 7.84 9.18
N GLN A 119 -15.74 8.31 9.25
CA GLN A 119 -16.47 8.82 8.06
C GLN A 119 -15.69 9.94 7.35
N ILE A 120 -15.13 10.88 8.11
CA ILE A 120 -14.36 12.00 7.57
C ILE A 120 -13.02 11.54 6.97
N THR A 121 -12.44 10.47 7.53
CA THR A 121 -11.11 10.00 7.11
C THR A 121 -11.16 9.01 5.95
N GLN A 122 -12.18 8.15 5.89
CA GLN A 122 -12.42 7.26 4.74
C GLN A 122 -12.68 8.06 3.46
N GLU A 123 -13.49 9.11 3.52
CA GLU A 123 -13.70 9.99 2.36
C GLU A 123 -12.41 10.66 1.87
N GLN A 124 -11.50 11.00 2.78
CA GLN A 124 -10.21 11.62 2.45
C GLN A 124 -9.20 10.60 1.91
N GLU A 125 -9.18 9.39 2.46
CA GLU A 125 -8.25 8.35 2.04
C GLU A 125 -8.66 7.72 0.70
N GLU A 126 -9.95 7.53 0.46
CA GLU A 126 -10.45 7.17 -0.88
C GLU A 126 -10.11 8.24 -1.92
N ALA A 127 -10.17 9.52 -1.56
CA ALA A 127 -9.76 10.61 -2.44
C ALA A 127 -8.24 10.61 -2.70
N ARG A 128 -7.43 10.19 -1.72
CA ARG A 128 -5.98 9.99 -1.91
C ARG A 128 -5.65 8.77 -2.75
N GLN A 129 -6.28 7.63 -2.50
CA GLN A 129 -6.10 6.42 -3.30
C GLN A 129 -6.48 6.66 -4.76
N ARG A 130 -7.60 7.36 -5.01
CA ARG A 130 -7.98 7.79 -6.36
C ARG A 130 -6.90 8.64 -7.03
N LYS A 131 -6.22 9.53 -6.29
CA LYS A 131 -5.11 10.33 -6.84
C LYS A 131 -3.88 9.47 -7.15
N ILE A 132 -3.49 8.58 -6.25
CA ILE A 132 -2.34 7.68 -6.44
C ILE A 132 -2.59 6.72 -7.63
N GLU A 133 -3.79 6.19 -7.77
CA GLU A 133 -4.16 5.34 -8.91
C GLU A 133 -4.17 6.12 -10.23
N ASN A 134 -4.68 7.36 -10.23
CA ASN A 134 -4.63 8.22 -11.41
C ASN A 134 -3.19 8.58 -11.81
N GLU A 135 -2.33 8.90 -10.85
CA GLU A 135 -0.91 9.16 -11.11
C GLU A 135 -0.17 7.93 -11.65
N LYS A 136 -0.46 6.73 -11.12
CA LYS A 136 0.05 5.47 -11.67
C LYS A 136 -0.41 5.24 -13.10
N LYS A 137 -1.70 5.44 -13.41
CA LYS A 137 -2.25 5.33 -14.77
C LYS A 137 -1.63 6.33 -15.73
N ILE A 138 -1.42 7.59 -15.31
CA ILE A 138 -0.78 8.63 -16.13
C ILE A 138 0.68 8.25 -16.44
N LYS A 139 1.44 7.76 -15.45
CA LYS A 139 2.83 7.30 -15.66
C LYS A 139 2.91 6.13 -16.64
N ILE A 140 2.03 5.14 -16.51
CA ILE A 140 1.96 3.97 -17.40
C ILE A 140 1.60 4.40 -18.84
N ASN A 141 0.60 5.28 -18.99
CA ASN A 141 0.22 5.77 -20.32
C ASN A 141 1.34 6.58 -20.97
N LYS A 142 2.08 7.36 -20.18
CA LYS A 142 3.23 8.13 -20.68
C LYS A 142 4.36 7.19 -21.15
N SER A 143 4.75 6.21 -20.35
CA SER A 143 5.78 5.24 -20.75
C SER A 143 5.39 4.44 -22.00
N LEU A 144 4.12 4.02 -22.10
CA LEU A 144 3.62 3.32 -23.28
C LEU A 144 3.65 4.21 -24.54
N SER A 145 3.32 5.50 -24.40
CA SER A 145 3.40 6.45 -25.52
C SER A 145 4.83 6.68 -26.02
N GLU A 146 5.80 6.71 -25.10
CA GLU A 146 7.22 6.85 -25.42
C GLU A 146 7.75 5.60 -26.14
N GLU A 147 7.36 4.40 -25.70
CA GLU A 147 7.67 3.14 -26.37
C GLU A 147 7.10 3.06 -27.79
N LEU A 148 5.83 3.48 -27.97
CA LEU A 148 5.18 3.55 -29.30
C LEU A 148 5.87 4.55 -30.22
N GLU A 149 6.32 5.69 -29.71
CA GLU A 149 7.11 6.67 -30.46
C GLU A 149 8.45 6.08 -30.92
N ILE A 150 9.15 5.37 -30.04
CA ILE A 150 10.42 4.70 -30.37
C ILE A 150 10.18 3.63 -31.43
N LEU A 151 9.12 2.83 -31.31
CA LEU A 151 8.77 1.80 -32.28
C LEU A 151 8.41 2.42 -33.64
N LYS A 152 7.62 3.51 -33.66
CA LYS A 152 7.27 4.25 -34.88
C LYS A 152 8.52 4.84 -35.56
N LYS A 153 9.45 5.41 -34.79
CA LYS A 153 10.74 5.90 -35.32
C LYS A 153 11.59 4.77 -35.90
N LYS A 154 11.65 3.62 -35.24
CA LYS A 154 12.35 2.42 -35.75
C LYS A 154 11.69 1.89 -37.03
N PHE A 155 10.36 1.79 -37.05
CA PHE A 155 9.61 1.34 -38.22
C PHE A 155 9.80 2.29 -39.40
N ASN A 156 9.68 3.59 -39.19
CA ASN A 156 9.93 4.59 -40.23
C ASN A 156 11.38 4.52 -40.73
N LYS A 157 12.36 4.35 -39.83
CA LYS A 157 13.76 4.18 -40.25
C LYS A 157 13.95 2.93 -41.11
N LEU A 158 13.34 1.80 -40.75
CA LEU A 158 13.38 0.57 -41.54
C LEU A 158 12.61 0.67 -42.87
N ALA A 159 11.47 1.36 -42.88
CA ALA A 159 10.68 1.62 -44.08
C ALA A 159 11.40 2.55 -45.06
N ILE A 160 12.12 3.55 -44.56
CA ILE A 160 12.99 4.44 -45.36
C ILE A 160 14.25 3.70 -45.83
N THR A 161 14.74 2.70 -45.08
CA THR A 161 15.90 1.87 -45.49
C THR A 161 15.53 0.82 -46.54
N LYS A 162 14.25 0.49 -46.71
CA LYS A 162 13.74 -0.22 -47.90
C LYS A 162 13.60 0.74 -49.09
N ASP A 163 14.61 1.59 -49.28
CA ASP A 163 14.73 2.37 -50.48
C ASP A 163 15.20 1.43 -51.60
N VAL A 164 14.24 1.11 -52.44
CA VAL A 164 14.35 0.47 -53.75
C VAL A 164 15.35 1.22 -54.67
N GLN A 165 15.88 2.37 -54.24
CA GLN A 165 16.84 3.19 -54.99
C GLN A 165 18.32 2.77 -54.88
N ASN A 166 18.70 1.86 -53.97
CA ASN A 166 20.08 1.33 -53.91
C ASN A 166 20.31 0.03 -54.69
N GLU A 167 19.26 -0.68 -55.13
CA GLU A 167 19.41 -1.86 -56.00
C GLU A 167 19.76 -1.46 -57.45
N GLY A 168 19.21 -0.35 -57.95
CA GLY A 168 19.50 0.15 -59.30
C GLY A 168 20.92 0.74 -59.46
N LEU A 169 21.52 1.24 -58.38
CA LEU A 169 22.85 1.86 -58.41
C LEU A 169 23.98 0.83 -58.24
N ASN A 170 23.76 -0.22 -57.44
CA ASN A 170 24.69 -1.34 -57.33
C ASN A 170 24.73 -2.24 -58.58
N LEU A 171 23.61 -2.37 -59.31
CA LEU A 171 23.59 -3.09 -60.59
C LEU A 171 24.38 -2.36 -61.69
N LYS A 172 24.44 -1.01 -61.67
CA LYS A 172 25.21 -0.23 -62.64
C LYS A 172 26.73 -0.31 -62.41
N ASN A 173 27.17 -0.37 -61.16
CA ASN A 173 28.60 -0.49 -60.84
C ASN A 173 29.17 -1.88 -61.16
N SER A 174 28.36 -2.94 -61.07
CA SER A 174 28.77 -4.28 -61.51
C SER A 174 28.94 -4.37 -63.04
N CYS A 175 28.18 -3.56 -63.79
CA CYS A 175 28.24 -3.53 -65.26
C CYS A 175 29.47 -2.80 -65.82
N MET A 176 30.17 -1.95 -65.04
CA MET A 176 31.31 -1.18 -65.54
C MET A 176 32.67 -1.86 -65.36
N ILE A 177 32.79 -2.83 -64.45
CA ILE A 177 34.07 -3.51 -64.17
C ILE A 177 34.41 -4.54 -65.25
N TYR A 178 33.43 -5.13 -65.93
CA TYR A 178 33.67 -6.12 -66.99
C TYR A 178 34.08 -5.54 -68.35
N PHE A 179 33.97 -4.23 -68.57
CA PHE A 179 34.40 -3.59 -69.82
C PHE A 179 35.88 -3.16 -69.83
N TYR A 180 36.53 -3.06 -68.67
CA TYR A 180 37.93 -2.65 -68.57
C TYR A 180 38.93 -3.82 -68.63
N TYR A 181 38.45 -5.06 -68.65
CA TYR A 181 39.26 -6.29 -68.73
C TYR A 181 39.19 -6.99 -70.11
N MET A 182 38.62 -6.33 -71.12
CA MET A 182 38.50 -6.84 -72.49
C MET A 182 38.99 -5.80 -73.53
N ILE A 183 40.11 -5.14 -73.24
CA ILE A 183 40.99 -4.47 -74.22
C ILE A 183 42.40 -5.02 -74.02
#